data_AF-A0A1A1W5Y5-F1
#
_entry.id   AF-A0A1A1W5Y5-F1
#
_cell.length_a   1.000
_cell.length_b   1.000
_cell.length_c   1.000
_cell.angle_alpha   90.00
_cell.angle_beta   90.00
_cell.angle_gamma   90.00
#
_symmetry.space_group_name_H-M   'P 1'
#
loop_
_entity.id
_entity.type
_entity.pdbx_description
1 polymer ?
#
loop_
_entity_poly.entity_id
_entity_poly.type
_entity_poly.pdbx_seq_one_letter_code
_entity_poly.pdbx_strand_id
1 'polypeptide(L)'
;MFEAQILRLHEQGLTSAVIANRVGCSPGYVRSVAWHQGFQAKPIYDPVVEPDPQQHQAALAAASKALAKANTKARRAEVEAKRAKLLRKLAAVETQLKS
;
A
#
# COMPACT_ATOMS: atom_id res chain seq x y z
N MET A 1 33.02 8.83 -22.91
CA MET A 1 31.57 9.15 -22.94
C MET A 1 30.79 7.88 -23.20
N PHE A 2 29.76 7.59 -22.40
CA PHE A 2 28.98 6.34 -22.50
C PHE A 2 27.82 6.42 -23.50
N GLU A 3 27.68 7.55 -24.20
CA GLU A 3 26.52 7.87 -25.05
C GLU A 3 26.30 6.85 -26.15
N ALA A 4 27.34 6.47 -26.89
CA ALA A 4 27.22 5.46 -27.96
C ALA A 4 26.75 4.09 -27.43
N GLN A 5 27.18 3.72 -26.23
CA GLN A 5 26.74 2.48 -25.58
C GLN A 5 25.30 2.57 -25.10
N ILE A 6 24.89 3.71 -24.54
CA ILE A 6 23.51 3.99 -24.11
C ILE A 6 22.55 3.89 -25.30
N LEU A 7 22.89 4.50 -26.44
CA LEU A 7 22.04 4.50 -27.64
C LEU A 7 21.91 3.09 -28.23
N ARG A 8 23.02 2.34 -28.34
CA ARG A 8 22.99 0.95 -28.81
C ARG A 8 22.10 0.06 -27.94
N LEU A 9 22.16 0.22 -26.61
CA LEU A 9 21.30 -0.55 -25.70
C LEU A 9 19.84 -0.09 -25.79
N HIS A 10 19.58 1.17 -26.05
CA HIS A 10 18.23 1.70 -26.27
C HIS A 10 17.62 1.16 -27.58
N GLU A 11 18.40 1.06 -28.66
CA GLU A 11 17.98 0.42 -29.92
C GLU A 11 17.64 -1.06 -29.76
N GLN A 12 18.28 -1.75 -28.81
CA GLN A 12 17.93 -3.12 -28.42
C GLN A 12 16.61 -3.21 -27.61
N GLY A 13 15.95 -2.08 -27.37
CA GLY A 13 14.68 -2.02 -26.63
C GLY A 13 14.83 -2.12 -25.12
N LEU A 14 16.05 -1.96 -24.58
CA LEU A 14 16.26 -1.98 -23.13
C LEU A 14 15.72 -0.69 -22.49
N THR A 15 15.17 -0.83 -21.28
CA THR A 15 14.66 0.32 -20.52
C THR A 15 15.82 1.15 -19.95
N SER A 16 15.59 2.45 -19.75
CA SER A 16 16.64 3.35 -19.22
C SER A 16 17.20 2.90 -17.87
N ALA A 17 16.40 2.23 -17.03
CA ALA A 17 16.85 1.67 -15.76
C ALA A 17 17.84 0.50 -15.94
N VAL A 18 17.55 -0.40 -16.88
CA VAL A 18 18.45 -1.54 -17.18
C VAL A 18 19.75 -1.05 -17.82
N ILE A 19 19.67 -0.05 -18.71
CA ILE A 19 20.84 0.58 -19.31
C ILE A 19 21.72 1.24 -18.24
N ALA A 20 21.11 2.00 -17.33
CA ALA A 20 21.80 2.67 -16.23
C ALA A 20 22.59 1.68 -15.35
N ASN A 21 21.96 0.56 -14.98
CA ASN A 21 22.60 -0.51 -14.20
C ASN A 21 23.77 -1.17 -14.96
N ARG A 22 23.64 -1.33 -16.28
CA ARG A 22 24.64 -2.01 -17.10
C ARG A 22 25.86 -1.14 -17.42
N VAL A 23 25.64 0.16 -17.57
CA VAL A 23 26.67 1.15 -17.89
C VAL A 23 27.31 1.74 -16.62
N GLY A 24 26.64 1.62 -15.47
CA GLY A 24 27.12 2.18 -14.20
C GLY A 24 26.91 3.69 -14.11
N CYS A 25 25.80 4.19 -14.65
CA CYS A 25 25.44 5.61 -14.63
C CYS A 25 24.03 5.84 -14.10
N SER A 26 23.64 7.09 -13.88
CA SER A 26 22.30 7.39 -13.37
C SER A 26 21.23 7.22 -14.45
N PRO A 27 20.01 6.76 -14.09
CA PRO A 27 18.88 6.69 -15.03
C PRO A 27 18.51 8.05 -15.64
N GLY A 28 18.74 9.15 -14.90
CA GLY A 28 18.53 10.51 -15.40
C GLY A 28 19.49 10.89 -16.52
N TYR A 29 20.77 10.49 -16.41
CA TYR A 29 21.76 10.69 -17.45
C TYR A 29 21.40 9.92 -18.73
N VAL A 30 21.01 8.65 -18.60
CA VAL A 30 20.53 7.84 -19.73
C VAL A 30 19.34 8.48 -20.45
N ARG A 31 18.36 9.01 -19.68
CA ARG A 31 17.19 9.69 -20.24
C ARG A 31 17.56 10.98 -20.97
N SER A 32 18.48 11.77 -20.42
CA SER A 32 18.99 12.99 -21.07
C SER A 32 19.67 12.67 -22.41
N VAL A 33 20.54 11.65 -22.45
CA VAL A 33 21.22 11.22 -23.68
C VAL A 33 20.22 10.75 -24.74
N ALA A 34 19.24 9.92 -24.37
CA ALA A 34 18.20 9.45 -25.30
C ALA A 34 17.36 10.61 -25.85
N TRP A 35 16.97 11.56 -24.98
CA TRP A 35 16.20 12.75 -25.36
C TRP A 35 16.94 13.63 -26.36
N HIS A 36 18.22 13.94 -26.09
CA HIS A 36 19.05 14.77 -26.98
C HIS A 36 19.30 14.13 -28.35
N GLN A 37 19.19 12.80 -28.44
CA GLN A 37 19.37 12.04 -29.68
C GLN A 37 18.05 11.75 -30.40
N GLY A 38 16.95 12.40 -29.99
CA GLY A 38 15.65 12.30 -30.66
C GLY A 38 14.90 10.99 -30.40
N PHE A 39 15.39 10.14 -29.48
CA PHE A 39 14.61 9.01 -29.02
C PHE A 39 13.49 9.53 -28.13
N GLN A 40 12.26 9.44 -28.61
CA GLN A 40 11.10 9.61 -27.74
C GLN A 40 11.17 8.50 -26.70
N ALA A 41 11.53 8.87 -25.48
CA ALA A 41 11.53 7.95 -24.35
C ALA A 41 10.14 7.31 -24.29
N LYS A 42 10.04 6.01 -24.63
CA LYS A 42 8.79 5.28 -24.47
C LYS A 42 8.39 5.47 -23.00
N PRO A 43 7.22 6.03 -22.71
CA PRO A 43 6.79 6.18 -21.32
C PRO A 43 6.82 4.79 -20.68
N ILE A 44 7.70 4.60 -19.69
CA ILE A 44 7.71 3.42 -18.80
C ILE A 44 6.63 3.61 -17.74
N TYR A 45 5.45 4.01 -18.18
CA TYR A 45 4.27 3.87 -17.36
C TYR A 45 3.55 2.70 -18.01
N ASP A 46 3.41 1.61 -17.25
CA ASP A 46 2.29 0.73 -17.50
C ASP A 46 1.08 1.65 -17.67
N PRO A 47 0.28 1.51 -18.74
CA PRO A 47 -0.99 2.21 -18.77
C PRO A 47 -1.63 1.89 -17.43
N VAL A 48 -1.96 2.92 -16.64
CA VAL A 48 -2.69 2.75 -15.40
C VAL A 48 -3.86 1.88 -15.78
N VAL A 49 -3.78 0.59 -15.47
CA VAL A 49 -4.86 -0.35 -15.73
C VAL A 49 -5.90 0.17 -14.77
N GLU A 50 -6.88 0.90 -15.31
CA GLU A 50 -7.98 1.40 -14.50
C GLU A 50 -8.49 0.21 -13.72
N PRO A 51 -8.41 0.24 -12.37
CA PRO A 51 -8.81 -0.90 -11.58
C PRO A 51 -10.28 -1.16 -11.93
N ASP A 52 -10.57 -2.38 -12.36
CA ASP A 52 -11.92 -2.80 -12.73
C ASP A 52 -12.90 -2.26 -11.68
N PRO A 53 -13.88 -1.41 -12.07
CA PRO A 53 -14.78 -0.77 -11.13
C PRO A 53 -15.50 -1.78 -10.22
N GLN A 54 -15.71 -3.01 -10.70
CA GLN A 54 -16.30 -4.08 -9.91
C GLN A 54 -15.36 -4.58 -8.80
N GLN A 55 -14.06 -4.72 -9.09
CA GLN A 55 -13.06 -5.10 -8.10
C GLN A 55 -12.86 -4.02 -7.04
N HIS A 56 -12.88 -2.75 -7.45
CA HIS A 56 -12.77 -1.62 -6.53
C HIS A 56 -13.94 -1.58 -5.55
N GLN A 57 -15.18 -1.72 -6.04
CA GLN A 57 -16.37 -1.78 -5.19
C GLN A 57 -16.36 -2.99 -4.25
N ALA A 58 -15.93 -4.16 -4.72
CA ALA A 58 -15.81 -5.36 -3.90
C ALA A 58 -14.79 -5.17 -2.76
N ALA A 59 -13.65 -4.54 -3.04
CA ALA A 59 -12.63 -4.23 -2.03
C ALA A 59 -13.17 -3.28 -0.94
N LEU A 60 -13.89 -2.23 -1.35
CA LEU A 60 -14.52 -1.30 -0.40
C LEU A 60 -15.58 -1.97 0.46
N ALA A 61 -16.41 -2.84 -0.13
CA ALA A 61 -17.42 -3.61 0.60
C ALA A 61 -16.80 -4.63 1.57
N ALA A 62 -15.66 -5.22 1.22
CA ALA A 62 -14.92 -6.12 2.11
C ALA A 62 -14.30 -5.36 3.30
N ALA A 63 -13.70 -4.20 3.03
CA ALA A 63 -13.10 -3.35 4.06
C ALA A 63 -14.15 -2.85 5.07
N SER A 64 -15.32 -2.40 4.60
CA SER A 64 -16.41 -1.94 5.47
C SER A 64 -16.97 -3.07 6.36
N LYS A 65 -17.13 -4.28 5.81
CA LYS A 65 -17.54 -5.47 6.57
C LYS A 65 -16.51 -5.88 7.63
N ALA A 66 -15.22 -5.79 7.31
CA ALA A 66 -14.15 -6.08 8.27
C ALA A 66 -14.16 -5.09 9.44
N LEU A 67 -14.34 -3.80 9.15
CA LEU A 67 -14.44 -2.74 10.16
C LEU A 67 -15.65 -2.95 11.09
N ALA A 68 -16.82 -3.31 10.53
CA ALA A 68 -18.02 -3.60 11.32
C ALA A 68 -17.82 -4.80 12.27
N LYS A 69 -17.14 -5.85 11.82
CA LYS A 69 -16.79 -7.01 12.66
C LYS A 69 -15.81 -6.65 13.79
N ALA A 70 -14.82 -5.80 13.52
CA ALA A 70 -13.89 -5.35 14.55
C ALA A 70 -14.60 -4.53 15.64
N ASN A 71 -15.51 -3.62 15.24
CA ASN A 71 -16.24 -2.76 16.17
C ASN A 71 -17.19 -3.56 17.08
N THR A 72 -17.84 -4.61 16.57
CA THR A 72 -18.69 -5.48 17.40
C THR A 72 -17.92 -6.26 18.46
N LYS A 73 -16.69 -6.71 18.18
CA LYS A 73 -15.83 -7.37 19.18
C LYS A 73 -15.41 -6.40 20.29
N ALA A 74 -14.99 -5.20 19.92
CA ALA A 74 -14.63 -4.15 20.87
C ALA A 74 -15.83 -3.79 21.78
N ARG A 75 -17.01 -3.60 21.20
CA ARG A 75 -18.24 -3.30 21.94
C ARG A 75 -18.65 -4.41 22.90
N ARG A 76 -18.47 -5.69 22.54
CA ARG A 76 -18.72 -6.82 23.45
C ARG A 76 -17.76 -6.82 24.65
N ALA A 77 -16.46 -6.60 24.40
CA ALA A 77 -15.47 -6.53 25.47
C ALA A 77 -15.75 -5.39 26.46
N GLU A 78 -16.17 -4.22 25.97
CA GLU A 78 -16.58 -3.10 26.85
C GLU A 78 -17.80 -3.43 27.71
N VAL A 79 -18.80 -4.11 27.15
CA VAL A 79 -20.00 -4.53 27.89
C VAL A 79 -19.64 -5.55 28.98
N GLU A 80 -18.79 -6.52 28.67
CA GLU A 80 -18.31 -7.52 29.63
C GLU A 80 -17.49 -6.88 30.75
N ALA A 81 -16.60 -5.93 30.43
CA ALA A 81 -15.84 -5.19 31.42
C ALA A 81 -16.75 -4.38 32.37
N LYS A 82 -17.79 -3.73 31.83
CA LYS A 82 -18.80 -3.02 32.64
C LYS A 82 -19.56 -3.99 33.55
N ARG A 83 -19.97 -5.15 33.04
CA ARG A 83 -20.64 -6.20 33.83
C ARG A 83 -19.77 -6.70 34.98
N ALA A 84 -18.50 -7.00 34.71
CA ALA A 84 -17.56 -7.44 35.73
C ALA A 84 -17.35 -6.38 36.83
N LYS A 85 -17.27 -5.10 36.46
CA LYS A 85 -17.16 -3.99 37.42
C LYS A 85 -18.41 -3.88 38.31
N LEU A 86 -19.60 -4.04 37.75
CA LEU A 86 -20.85 -4.02 38.51
C LEU A 86 -20.95 -5.20 39.47
N LEU A 87 -20.57 -6.41 39.03
CA LEU A 87 -20.57 -7.60 39.90
C LEU A 87 -19.60 -7.43 41.09
N ARG A 88 -18.42 -6.85 40.88
CA ARG A 88 -17.50 -6.54 41.98
C ARG A 88 -18.09 -5.54 42.97
N LYS A 89 -18.79 -4.51 42.49
CA LYS A 89 -19.47 -3.53 43.36
C LYS A 89 -20.60 -4.18 44.15
N LEU A 90 -21.41 -5.04 43.51
CA LEU A 90 -22.47 -5.78 44.18
C LEU A 90 -21.90 -6.70 45.27
N ALA A 91 -20.83 -7.45 44.96
CA ALA A 91 -20.16 -8.29 45.94
C ALA A 91 -19.62 -7.46 47.13
N ALA A 92 -19.03 -6.29 46.88
CA ALA A 92 -18.55 -5.41 47.95
C ALA A 92 -19.68 -4.88 48.85
N VAL A 93 -20.82 -4.52 48.27
CA VAL A 93 -22.01 -4.09 49.02
C VAL A 93 -22.60 -5.26 49.82
N GLU A 94 -22.69 -6.45 49.22
CA GLU A 94 -23.15 -7.65 49.93
C GLU A 94 -22.24 -8.02 51.10
N THR A 95 -20.92 -7.86 50.96
CA THR A 95 -19.99 -8.08 52.08
C THR A 95 -20.18 -7.05 53.20
N GLN A 96 -20.44 -5.78 52.87
CA GLN A 96 -20.73 -4.73 53.85
C GLN A 96 -22.06 -4.93 54.57
N LEU A 97 -23.04 -5.58 53.92
CA LEU A 97 -24.35 -5.87 54.50
C LEU A 97 -24.37 -7.12 55.40
N LYS A 98 -23.39 -8.02 55.24
CA LYS A 98 -23.25 -9.26 56.01
C LYS A 98 -22.29 -9.14 57.20
N SER A 99 -21.58 -8.02 57.31
CA SER A 99 -20.73 -7.60 58.44
C SER A 99 -21.49 -6.65 59.35
#